data_AF-A0A9D4H5R6-F1
#
_entry.id   AF-A0A9D4H5R6-F1
#
_cell.length_a   1.000
_cell.length_b   1.000
_cell.length_c   1.000
_cell.angle_alpha   90.00
_cell.angle_beta   90.00
_cell.angle_gamma   90.00
#
_symmetry.space_group_name_H-M   'P 1'
#
loop_
_entity.id
_entity.type
_entity.pdbx_description
1 polymer ?
#
loop_
_entity_poly.entity_id
_entity_poly.type
_entity_poly.pdbx_seq_one_letter_code
_entity_poly.pdbx_strand_id
1 'polypeptide(L)'
;MADVEGFREEATRIIHSLCRNLMTQDTDANLCEASLITLTALSRNARRMCTRYPIFERLCEIIDSLMSTIEERKRTLQPLVGFFAAKQTTTRGRPLYVISREQLEYLVEAGFKRRAIASLLQVSDSVIKRSLRSYGISIRGRYSSISNEELDNLVREITDGNQTLGQRMVQGHLQSLGHRVQRQRVADSLIRVDEAAVAMRWCHSIRRRVYNVAGPNSLWHIDGNHKLIRWGFVIHGGIDGFSRMCVFLQAATNNKATTMTKAFMTGTQCYGVPSRVRSNHGLENTGVGAFMVAHRGPRRGSFITGRSVHNQRIERMWRDLFASATNVFHGLFSHLEESGQLDLTNPVHMWCLHHVFVPRVQRALDIFREGWNCHRLSSERGRTPTQLFIEGMMRQAGQGHRGIDDMVFRAPEEAIQDHTEYGIDDEVEVAPREDMITNVSNVDCPLNEQDFTRLTQTLNIESDHQGVDCFLACVEFCNSV
;
A
#
# COMPACT_ATOMS: atom_id res chain seq x y z
N MET A 1 35.48 22.27 2.24
CA MET A 1 35.74 21.91 3.64
C MET A 1 34.47 21.73 4.46
N ALA A 2 33.44 22.59 4.31
CA ALA A 2 32.15 22.43 5.01
C ALA A 2 31.43 21.08 4.76
N ASP A 3 31.49 20.55 3.54
CA ASP A 3 30.86 19.25 3.17
C ASP A 3 31.59 18.02 3.73
N VAL A 4 32.88 18.16 4.03
CA VAL A 4 33.74 17.08 4.58
C VAL A 4 33.51 16.93 6.09
N GLU A 5 33.41 18.05 6.80
CA GLU A 5 33.16 18.07 8.24
C GLU A 5 31.72 17.64 8.56
N GLY A 6 30.74 18.11 7.79
CA GLY A 6 29.34 17.69 7.93
C GLY A 6 29.13 16.19 7.71
N PHE A 7 29.81 15.58 6.72
CA PHE A 7 29.76 14.13 6.52
C PHE A 7 30.42 13.37 7.69
N ARG A 8 31.52 13.88 8.24
CA ARG A 8 32.22 13.28 9.39
C ARG A 8 31.34 13.29 10.64
N GLU A 9 30.68 14.41 10.93
CA GLU A 9 29.77 14.55 12.06
C GLU A 9 28.54 13.63 11.92
N GLU A 10 27.95 13.57 10.72
CA GLU A 10 26.82 12.69 10.41
C GLU A 10 27.18 11.21 10.58
N ALA A 11 28.31 10.79 10.00
CA ALA A 11 28.79 9.41 10.11
C ALA A 11 29.07 9.02 11.57
N THR A 12 29.66 9.93 12.35
CA THR A 12 29.93 9.73 13.77
C THR A 12 28.62 9.61 14.57
N ARG A 13 27.62 10.43 14.26
CA ARG A 13 26.29 10.38 14.92
C ARG A 13 25.57 9.07 14.63
N ILE A 14 25.59 8.62 13.37
CA ILE A 14 25.02 7.33 12.96
C ILE A 14 25.73 6.18 13.68
N ILE A 15 27.07 6.18 13.71
CA ILE A 15 27.86 5.15 14.42
C ILE A 15 27.53 5.15 15.91
N HIS A 16 27.49 6.30 16.57
CA HIS A 16 27.13 6.39 18.00
C HIS A 16 25.70 5.91 18.29
N SER A 17 24.75 6.22 17.41
CA SER A 17 23.37 5.73 17.51
C SER A 17 23.29 4.21 17.35
N LEU A 18 23.98 3.65 16.36
CA LEU A 18 24.06 2.21 16.14
C LEU A 18 24.75 1.49 17.32
N CYS A 19 25.87 2.00 17.80
CA CYS A 19 26.56 1.45 18.98
C CYS A 19 25.66 1.50 20.22
N ARG A 20 24.92 2.60 20.45
CA ARG A 20 23.96 2.69 21.56
C ARG A 20 22.86 1.63 21.47
N ASN A 21 22.31 1.42 20.27
CA ASN A 21 21.27 0.43 20.02
C ASN A 21 21.78 -1.02 20.09
N LEU A 22 23.08 -1.26 19.87
CA LEU A 22 23.72 -2.58 19.95
C LEU A 22 24.26 -2.90 21.36
N MET A 23 24.31 -1.91 22.25
CA MET A 23 24.76 -2.06 23.65
C MET A 23 23.60 -2.36 24.62
N THR A 24 22.35 -2.26 24.17
CA THR A 24 21.17 -2.64 24.96
C THR A 24 20.98 -4.16 24.97
N GLN A 25 20.45 -4.73 26.06
CA GLN A 25 20.28 -6.18 26.24
C GLN A 25 19.23 -6.81 25.28
N ASP A 26 18.41 -6.00 24.59
CA ASP A 26 17.36 -6.41 23.63
C ASP A 26 17.80 -6.35 22.15
N THR A 27 19.07 -6.67 21.85
CA THR A 27 19.54 -6.66 20.45
C THR A 27 18.98 -7.88 19.67
N ASP A 28 18.01 -7.67 18.78
CA ASP A 28 17.45 -8.74 17.93
C ASP A 28 18.18 -8.88 16.57
N ALA A 29 17.95 -10.00 15.87
CA ALA A 29 18.60 -10.29 14.58
C ALA A 29 18.22 -9.28 13.48
N ASN A 30 17.05 -8.65 13.55
CA ASN A 30 16.58 -7.66 12.58
C ASN A 30 17.32 -6.32 12.76
N LEU A 31 17.55 -5.90 14.00
CA LEU A 31 18.32 -4.72 14.37
C LEU A 31 19.78 -4.89 13.96
N CYS A 32 20.37 -6.08 14.15
CA CYS A 32 21.70 -6.42 13.64
C CYS A 32 21.76 -6.32 12.10
N GLU A 33 20.75 -6.83 11.37
CA GLU A 33 20.70 -6.78 9.91
C GLU A 33 20.45 -5.37 9.35
N ALA A 34 19.58 -4.58 9.99
CA ALA A 34 19.37 -3.18 9.66
C ALA A 34 20.65 -2.35 9.92
N SER A 35 21.36 -2.63 11.02
CA SER A 35 22.63 -1.99 11.37
C SER A 35 23.72 -2.31 10.34
N LEU A 36 23.85 -3.58 9.91
CA LEU A 36 24.80 -3.99 8.88
C LEU A 36 24.55 -3.30 7.54
N ILE A 37 23.28 -3.10 7.17
CA ILE A 37 22.94 -2.45 5.89
C ILE A 37 23.25 -0.96 5.92
N THR A 38 22.97 -0.31 7.05
CA THR A 38 23.34 1.09 7.29
C THR A 38 24.87 1.25 7.27
N LEU A 39 25.62 0.38 7.96
CA LEU A 39 27.09 0.39 7.97
C LEU A 39 27.70 0.06 6.61
N THR A 40 27.11 -0.85 5.83
CA THR A 40 27.57 -1.17 4.47
C THR A 40 27.42 0.03 3.54
N ALA A 41 26.29 0.75 3.64
CA ALA A 41 26.06 1.98 2.89
C ALA A 41 27.04 3.09 3.32
N LEU A 42 27.30 3.21 4.63
CA LEU A 42 28.24 4.17 5.20
C LEU A 42 29.69 3.86 4.78
N SER A 43 30.13 2.59 4.86
CA SER A 43 31.45 2.12 4.41
C SER A 43 31.68 2.43 2.94
N ARG A 44 30.69 2.14 2.08
CA ARG A 44 30.78 2.44 0.65
C ARG A 44 30.96 3.94 0.37
N ASN A 45 30.28 4.80 1.12
CA ASN A 45 30.38 6.24 0.95
C ASN A 45 31.69 6.80 1.55
N ALA A 46 32.11 6.31 2.71
CA ALA A 46 33.37 6.68 3.37
C ALA A 46 34.59 6.30 2.51
N ARG A 47 34.59 5.10 1.89
CA ARG A 47 35.66 4.66 0.98
C ARG A 47 35.79 5.52 -0.28
N ARG A 48 34.66 6.04 -0.81
CA ARG A 48 34.66 7.00 -1.93
C ARG A 48 35.22 8.37 -1.54
N MET A 49 35.12 8.75 -0.27
CA MET A 49 35.74 9.96 0.26
C MET A 49 37.23 9.73 0.59
N CYS A 50 37.57 8.52 1.05
CA CYS A 50 38.94 8.09 1.37
C CYS A 50 39.89 8.19 0.17
N THR A 51 39.40 7.93 -1.05
CA THR A 51 40.18 8.12 -2.29
C THR A 51 40.57 9.57 -2.56
N ARG A 52 39.93 10.54 -1.88
CA ARG A 52 40.13 11.98 -2.09
C ARG A 52 40.64 12.70 -0.83
N TYR A 53 40.41 12.14 0.35
CA TYR A 53 40.80 12.69 1.66
C TYR A 53 41.22 11.56 2.62
N PRO A 54 42.53 11.41 2.92
CA PRO A 54 43.06 10.34 3.78
C PRO A 54 42.50 10.30 5.21
N ILE A 55 41.93 11.42 5.69
CA ILE A 55 41.33 11.54 7.03
C ILE A 55 40.18 10.54 7.29
N PHE A 56 39.61 9.94 6.24
CA PHE A 56 38.55 8.93 6.34
C PHE A 56 39.04 7.49 6.44
N GLU A 57 40.34 7.21 6.37
CA GLU A 57 40.90 5.85 6.54
C GLU A 57 40.49 5.29 7.90
N ARG A 58 40.67 6.08 8.97
CA ARG A 58 40.32 5.68 10.33
C ARG A 58 38.81 5.42 10.50
N LEU A 59 37.97 6.17 9.79
CA LEU A 59 36.52 5.95 9.80
C LEU A 59 36.15 4.64 9.11
N CYS A 60 36.82 4.30 8.00
CA CYS A 60 36.61 3.03 7.31
C CYS A 60 37.00 1.83 8.20
N GLU A 61 38.14 1.92 8.90
CA GLU A 61 38.57 0.89 9.86
C GLU A 61 37.54 0.66 10.99
N ILE A 62 36.98 1.74 11.54
CA ILE A 62 35.97 1.67 12.59
C ILE A 62 34.69 1.00 12.06
N ILE A 63 34.23 1.39 10.87
CA ILE A 63 33.03 0.82 10.25
C ILE A 63 33.23 -0.67 9.96
N ASP A 64 34.38 -1.07 9.43
CA ASP A 64 34.69 -2.47 9.12
C ASP A 64 34.75 -3.32 10.41
N SER A 65 35.38 -2.79 11.46
CA SER A 65 35.44 -3.45 12.78
C SER A 65 34.05 -3.62 13.39
N LEU A 66 33.19 -2.60 13.31
CA LEU A 66 31.80 -2.67 13.76
C LEU A 66 30.99 -3.66 12.95
N MET A 67 31.14 -3.69 11.62
CA MET A 67 30.48 -4.68 10.76
C MET A 67 30.90 -6.09 11.15
N SER A 68 32.20 -6.35 11.35
CA SER A 68 32.70 -7.67 11.79
C SER A 68 32.11 -8.08 13.14
N THR A 69 32.05 -7.15 14.10
CA THR A 69 31.50 -7.38 15.45
C THR A 69 30.00 -7.70 15.39
N ILE A 70 29.23 -7.00 14.56
CA ILE A 70 27.80 -7.25 14.39
C ILE A 70 27.55 -8.55 13.62
N GLU A 71 28.39 -8.88 12.63
CA GLU A 71 28.32 -10.18 11.94
C GLU A 71 28.61 -11.35 12.87
N GLU A 72 29.59 -11.22 13.77
CA GLU A 72 29.90 -12.22 14.78
C GLU A 72 28.77 -12.37 15.80
N ARG A 73 28.19 -11.25 16.24
CA ARG A 73 27.03 -11.24 17.14
C ARG A 73 25.73 -11.74 16.48
N LYS A 74 25.60 -11.59 15.15
CA LYS A 74 24.53 -12.22 14.35
C LYS A 74 24.70 -13.74 14.26
N ARG A 75 25.94 -14.25 14.26
CA ARG A 75 26.21 -15.70 14.23
C ARG A 75 25.87 -16.40 15.54
N THR A 76 25.91 -15.69 16.68
CA THR A 76 25.54 -16.22 18.00
C THR A 76 24.04 -16.14 18.30
N LEU A 77 23.28 -15.37 17.51
CA LEU A 77 21.82 -15.32 17.58
C LEU A 77 21.23 -16.43 16.70
N GLN A 78 20.43 -17.30 17.32
CA GLN A 78 19.83 -18.46 16.65
C GLN A 78 19.01 -18.06 15.42
N PRO A 79 18.88 -18.94 14.42
CA PRO A 79 18.04 -18.70 13.26
C PRO A 79 16.59 -18.49 13.67
N LEU A 80 15.93 -17.58 12.95
CA LEU A 80 14.50 -17.31 12.96
C LEU A 80 13.68 -18.62 13.04
N VAL A 81 12.87 -18.76 14.09
CA VAL A 81 11.83 -19.80 14.14
C VAL A 81 10.76 -19.41 13.13
N GLY A 82 10.67 -20.18 12.05
CA GLY A 82 9.65 -20.10 11.02
C GLY A 82 9.12 -21.50 10.70
N PHE A 83 7.92 -21.57 10.16
CA PHE A 83 7.14 -22.80 9.99
C PHE A 83 7.91 -23.91 9.27
N PHE A 84 7.80 -25.15 9.77
CA PHE A 84 8.31 -26.32 9.08
C PHE A 84 7.31 -26.76 8.02
N ALA A 85 7.72 -26.87 6.76
CA ALA A 85 6.97 -27.67 5.80
C ALA A 85 6.82 -29.09 6.37
N ALA A 86 5.59 -29.63 6.40
CA ALA A 86 5.29 -30.92 7.00
C ALA A 86 6.19 -32.00 6.35
N LYS A 87 6.85 -32.81 7.18
CA LYS A 87 7.69 -33.92 6.70
C LYS A 87 6.82 -35.16 6.57
N GLN A 88 6.80 -35.78 5.39
CA GLN A 88 6.16 -37.09 5.25
C GLN A 88 7.17 -38.17 5.64
N THR A 89 6.88 -38.92 6.71
CA THR A 89 7.70 -40.02 7.23
C THR A 89 7.02 -41.36 6.92
N THR A 90 7.01 -41.79 5.66
CA THR A 90 6.39 -43.09 5.32
C THR A 90 7.25 -44.07 4.52
N THR A 91 8.53 -43.81 4.24
CA THR A 91 9.45 -44.85 3.72
C THR A 91 10.92 -44.59 4.06
N ARG A 92 11.75 -45.66 4.08
CA ARG A 92 13.23 -45.58 4.23
C ARG A 92 13.82 -44.52 3.28
N GLY A 93 14.49 -43.51 3.85
CA GLY A 93 15.11 -42.39 3.12
C GLY A 93 15.01 -41.07 3.88
N ARG A 94 15.66 -40.01 3.38
CA ARG A 94 15.57 -38.65 3.95
C ARG A 94 14.13 -38.12 3.81
N PRO A 95 13.49 -37.59 4.87
CA PRO A 95 12.11 -37.13 4.83
C PRO A 95 11.85 -36.10 3.72
N LEU A 96 10.75 -36.27 2.99
CA LEU A 96 10.33 -35.35 1.95
C LEU A 96 9.59 -34.16 2.57
N TYR A 97 9.90 -32.94 2.14
CA TYR A 97 9.10 -31.76 2.51
C TYR A 97 7.81 -31.77 1.68
N VAL A 98 6.65 -31.74 2.36
CA VAL A 98 5.35 -31.58 1.72
C VAL A 98 5.15 -30.10 1.45
N ILE A 99 5.33 -29.70 0.20
CA ILE A 99 5.02 -28.37 -0.31
C ILE A 99 3.96 -28.56 -1.38
N SER A 100 2.78 -28.00 -1.15
CA SER A 100 1.67 -28.16 -2.09
C SER A 100 1.93 -27.38 -3.39
N ARG A 101 1.26 -27.78 -4.47
CA ARG A 101 1.34 -27.08 -5.75
C ARG A 101 0.79 -25.66 -5.61
N GLU A 102 -0.35 -25.54 -4.94
CA GLU A 102 -1.11 -24.31 -4.71
C GLU A 102 -0.28 -23.29 -3.90
N GLN A 103 0.45 -23.76 -2.89
CA GLN A 103 1.36 -22.92 -2.10
C GLN A 103 2.48 -22.31 -2.96
N LEU A 104 3.03 -23.10 -3.90
CA LEU A 104 4.06 -22.61 -4.81
C LEU A 104 3.49 -21.67 -5.87
N GLU A 105 2.33 -21.99 -6.44
CA GLU A 105 1.63 -21.12 -7.40
C GLU A 105 1.32 -19.76 -6.77
N TYR A 106 0.73 -19.74 -5.57
CA TYR A 106 0.42 -18.51 -4.83
C TYR A 106 1.65 -17.61 -4.61
N LEU A 107 2.77 -18.18 -4.12
CA LEU A 107 4.00 -17.41 -3.88
C LEU A 107 4.66 -16.92 -5.18
N VAL A 108 4.51 -17.67 -6.27
CA VAL A 108 5.04 -17.28 -7.58
C VAL A 108 4.20 -16.17 -8.20
N GLU A 109 2.88 -16.27 -8.11
CA GLU A 109 1.91 -15.24 -8.54
C GLU A 109 2.10 -13.94 -7.75
N ALA A 110 2.34 -14.03 -6.44
CA ALA A 110 2.73 -12.89 -5.60
C ALA A 110 4.12 -12.28 -5.96
N GLY A 111 4.81 -12.84 -6.96
CA GLY A 111 6.04 -12.28 -7.54
C GLY A 111 7.30 -12.57 -6.74
N PHE A 112 7.29 -13.52 -5.80
CA PHE A 112 8.48 -13.88 -5.04
C PHE A 112 9.52 -14.61 -5.91
N LYS A 113 10.79 -14.27 -5.70
CA LYS A 113 11.90 -15.00 -6.35
C LYS A 113 12.10 -16.35 -5.65
N ARG A 114 12.61 -17.34 -6.38
CA ARG A 114 12.91 -18.69 -5.86
C ARG A 114 13.66 -18.70 -4.52
N ARG A 115 14.71 -17.88 -4.38
CA ARG A 115 15.48 -17.76 -3.13
C ARG A 115 14.64 -17.16 -1.99
N ALA A 116 13.74 -16.23 -2.28
CA ALA A 116 12.82 -15.67 -1.30
C ALA A 116 11.80 -16.73 -0.87
N ILE A 117 11.23 -17.50 -1.81
CA ILE A 117 10.34 -18.63 -1.51
C ILE A 117 11.03 -19.67 -0.63
N ALA A 118 12.28 -20.02 -0.95
CA ALA A 118 13.10 -20.93 -0.15
C ALA A 118 13.30 -20.41 1.29
N SER A 119 13.55 -19.11 1.43
CA SER A 119 13.65 -18.45 2.75
C SER A 119 12.31 -18.42 3.49
N LEU A 120 11.20 -18.13 2.81
CA LEU A 120 9.86 -18.08 3.41
C LEU A 120 9.42 -19.46 3.92
N LEU A 121 9.72 -20.51 3.15
CA LEU A 121 9.38 -21.90 3.47
C LEU A 121 10.48 -22.62 4.27
N GLN A 122 11.55 -21.92 4.64
CA GLN A 122 12.70 -22.45 5.41
C GLN A 122 13.25 -23.77 4.87
N VAL A 123 13.33 -23.88 3.53
CA VAL A 123 13.91 -25.04 2.84
C VAL A 123 15.05 -24.58 1.95
N SER A 124 15.92 -25.51 1.55
CA SER A 124 16.98 -25.16 0.61
C SER A 124 16.40 -24.73 -0.76
N ASP A 125 17.09 -23.81 -1.43
CA ASP A 125 16.80 -23.38 -2.81
C ASP A 125 16.69 -24.57 -3.79
N SER A 126 17.37 -25.67 -3.49
CA SER A 126 17.32 -26.93 -4.24
C SER A 126 16.01 -27.71 -4.05
N VAL A 127 15.40 -27.66 -2.87
CA VAL A 127 14.08 -28.27 -2.60
C VAL A 127 13.02 -27.55 -3.41
N ILE A 128 12.97 -26.22 -3.34
CA ILE A 128 12.04 -25.41 -4.13
C ILE A 128 12.25 -25.64 -5.63
N LYS A 129 13.50 -25.66 -6.11
CA LYS A 129 13.82 -25.95 -7.51
C LYS A 129 13.25 -27.31 -7.96
N ARG A 130 13.31 -28.33 -7.10
CA ARG A 130 12.80 -29.67 -7.39
C ARG A 130 11.29 -29.69 -7.41
N SER A 131 10.63 -29.11 -6.40
CA SER A 131 9.17 -29.04 -6.31
C SER A 131 8.54 -28.25 -7.47
N LEU A 132 9.14 -27.13 -7.86
CA LEU A 132 8.70 -26.38 -9.04
C LEU A 132 8.80 -27.22 -10.32
N ARG A 133 9.90 -27.97 -10.48
CA ARG A 133 10.09 -28.84 -11.65
C ARG A 133 9.09 -30.00 -11.66
N SER A 134 8.81 -30.62 -10.51
CA SER A 134 7.85 -31.73 -10.44
C SER A 134 6.43 -31.29 -10.76
N TYR A 135 6.06 -30.05 -10.42
CA TYR A 135 4.75 -29.48 -10.74
C TYR A 135 4.70 -28.73 -12.08
N GLY A 136 5.83 -28.63 -12.80
CA GLY A 136 5.90 -27.86 -14.05
C GLY A 136 5.80 -26.33 -13.89
N ILE A 137 5.99 -25.80 -12.67
CA ILE A 137 5.87 -24.36 -12.36
C ILE A 137 7.18 -23.64 -12.71
N SER A 138 7.11 -22.57 -13.51
CA SER A 138 8.28 -21.75 -13.85
C SER A 138 8.33 -20.46 -13.03
N ILE A 139 9.35 -20.30 -12.18
CA ILE A 139 9.66 -19.02 -11.50
C ILE A 139 10.33 -18.01 -12.41
N ARG A 140 10.98 -18.48 -13.48
CA ARG A 140 11.43 -17.58 -14.55
C ARG A 140 10.18 -17.13 -15.30
N GLY A 141 9.43 -16.21 -14.69
CA GLY A 141 8.56 -15.31 -15.40
C GLY A 141 9.48 -14.54 -16.33
N ARG A 142 9.60 -15.03 -17.57
CA ARG A 142 10.22 -14.25 -18.63
C ARG A 142 9.47 -12.93 -18.64
N TYR A 143 10.21 -11.84 -18.82
CA TYR A 143 9.55 -10.58 -19.14
C TYR A 143 8.56 -10.86 -20.28
N SER A 144 7.36 -10.29 -20.19
CA SER A 144 6.36 -10.48 -21.23
C SER A 144 7.00 -10.14 -22.57
N SER A 145 6.80 -11.00 -23.57
CA SER A 145 7.30 -10.80 -24.93
C SER A 145 6.43 -9.80 -25.69
N ILE A 146 6.08 -8.70 -25.03
CA ILE A 146 5.34 -7.59 -25.63
C ILE A 146 6.30 -6.71 -26.43
N SER A 147 5.88 -6.27 -27.61
CA SER A 147 6.61 -5.31 -28.43
C SER A 147 6.67 -3.94 -27.75
N ASN A 148 7.50 -3.03 -28.26
CA ASN A 148 7.48 -1.65 -27.75
C ASN A 148 6.18 -0.93 -28.13
N GLU A 149 5.61 -1.23 -29.29
CA GLU A 149 4.34 -0.65 -29.75
C GLU A 149 3.16 -1.11 -28.88
N GLU A 150 3.07 -2.41 -28.59
CA GLU A 150 2.07 -2.96 -27.66
C GLU A 150 2.23 -2.39 -26.25
N LEU A 151 3.48 -2.26 -25.78
CA LEU A 151 3.76 -1.63 -24.49
C LEU A 151 3.35 -0.16 -24.48
N ASP A 152 3.60 0.58 -25.56
CA ASP A 152 3.22 1.99 -25.66
C ASP A 152 1.70 2.15 -25.73
N ASN A 153 0.97 1.21 -26.36
CA ASN A 153 -0.50 1.17 -26.34
C ASN A 153 -1.02 0.93 -24.93
N LEU A 154 -0.52 -0.09 -24.23
CA LEU A 154 -0.90 -0.37 -22.83
C LEU A 154 -0.56 0.79 -21.90
N VAL A 155 0.61 1.43 -22.07
CA VAL A 155 0.99 2.60 -21.27
C VAL A 155 0.06 3.77 -21.59
N ARG A 156 -0.29 4.00 -22.87
CA ARG A 156 -1.28 5.02 -23.26
C ARG A 156 -2.62 4.77 -22.58
N GLU A 157 -3.15 3.55 -22.63
CA GLU A 157 -4.40 3.16 -21.95
C GLU A 157 -4.32 3.37 -20.44
N ILE A 158 -3.21 2.98 -19.79
CA ILE A 158 -3.03 3.17 -18.33
C ILE A 158 -2.95 4.65 -17.97
N THR A 159 -2.33 5.48 -18.81
CA THR A 159 -2.16 6.91 -18.56
C THR A 159 -3.28 7.77 -19.14
N ASP A 160 -4.25 7.16 -19.82
CA ASP A 160 -5.30 7.89 -20.51
C ASP A 160 -6.12 8.71 -19.52
N GLY A 161 -6.30 10.00 -19.83
CA GLY A 161 -6.91 10.97 -18.91
C GLY A 161 -6.09 11.31 -17.65
N ASN A 162 -4.95 10.67 -17.35
CA ASN A 162 -4.12 10.98 -16.18
C ASN A 162 -2.60 10.93 -16.42
N GLN A 163 -2.08 12.08 -16.84
CA GLN A 163 -0.65 12.29 -17.11
C GLN A 163 0.23 12.34 -15.85
N THR A 164 -0.33 12.32 -14.64
CA THR A 164 0.52 12.43 -13.42
C THR A 164 1.04 11.08 -12.92
N LEU A 165 0.56 9.97 -13.50
CA LEU A 165 0.95 8.60 -13.13
C LEU A 165 2.47 8.38 -13.28
N GLY A 166 3.10 7.99 -12.17
CA GLY A 166 4.54 7.74 -12.13
C GLY A 166 4.93 6.34 -12.62
N GLN A 167 6.20 6.18 -13.06
CA GLN A 167 6.77 4.93 -13.57
C GLN A 167 6.44 3.68 -12.72
N ARG A 168 6.44 3.82 -11.38
CA ARG A 168 6.19 2.69 -10.47
C ARG A 168 4.73 2.29 -10.40
N MET A 169 3.82 3.25 -10.47
CA MET A 169 2.40 2.97 -10.54
C MET A 169 2.08 2.31 -11.88
N VAL A 170 2.57 2.87 -13.00
CA VAL A 170 2.42 2.27 -14.33
C VAL A 170 2.97 0.84 -14.37
N GLN A 171 4.15 0.61 -13.79
CA GLN A 171 4.68 -0.75 -13.66
C GLN A 171 3.83 -1.66 -12.76
N GLY A 172 3.19 -1.11 -11.72
CA GLY A 172 2.25 -1.80 -10.85
C GLY A 172 0.97 -2.21 -11.59
N HIS A 173 0.38 -1.31 -12.38
CA HIS A 173 -0.77 -1.59 -13.24
C HIS A 173 -0.46 -2.64 -14.30
N LEU A 174 0.68 -2.52 -14.99
CA LEU A 174 1.11 -3.57 -15.92
C LEU A 174 1.21 -4.92 -15.21
N GLN A 175 1.74 -4.94 -13.98
CA GLN A 175 1.86 -6.16 -13.20
C GLN A 175 0.50 -6.72 -12.75
N SER A 176 -0.47 -5.88 -12.38
CA SER A 176 -1.83 -6.34 -12.03
C SER A 176 -2.57 -6.90 -13.24
N LEU A 177 -2.29 -6.38 -14.44
CA LEU A 177 -2.76 -6.93 -15.72
C LEU A 177 -2.00 -8.19 -16.17
N GLY A 178 -1.04 -8.69 -15.37
CA GLY A 178 -0.24 -9.88 -15.69
C GLY A 178 0.97 -9.63 -16.59
N HIS A 179 1.23 -8.38 -16.99
CA HIS A 179 2.39 -7.99 -17.79
C HIS A 179 3.61 -7.69 -16.91
N ARG A 180 4.67 -8.51 -17.04
CA ARG A 180 5.94 -8.28 -16.37
C ARG A 180 6.94 -7.63 -17.31
N VAL A 181 7.16 -6.33 -17.15
CA VAL A 181 8.01 -5.53 -18.06
C VAL A 181 9.25 -4.99 -17.34
N GLN A 182 10.39 -4.90 -18.04
CA GLN A 182 11.61 -4.29 -17.52
C GLN A 182 11.34 -2.82 -17.15
N ARG A 183 11.88 -2.39 -16.00
CA ARG A 183 11.74 -1.00 -15.53
C ARG A 183 12.22 0.01 -16.58
N GLN A 184 13.34 -0.27 -17.25
CA GLN A 184 13.87 0.62 -18.28
C GLN A 184 12.89 0.73 -19.46
N ARG A 185 12.35 -0.39 -19.95
CA ARG A 185 11.36 -0.38 -21.04
C ARG A 185 10.11 0.43 -20.71
N VAL A 186 9.62 0.35 -19.47
CA VAL A 186 8.50 1.19 -18.99
C VAL A 186 8.90 2.67 -18.94
N ALA A 187 10.14 2.98 -18.55
CA ALA A 187 10.64 4.37 -18.57
C ALA A 187 10.69 4.90 -20.00
N ASP A 188 11.27 4.14 -20.92
CA ASP A 188 11.43 4.51 -22.31
C ASP A 188 10.05 4.64 -22.99
N SER A 189 9.11 3.76 -22.63
CA SER A 189 7.72 3.84 -23.09
C SER A 189 7.02 5.10 -22.61
N LEU A 190 7.14 5.45 -21.33
CA LEU A 190 6.58 6.70 -20.80
C LEU A 190 7.13 7.95 -21.50
N ILE A 191 8.42 7.95 -21.87
CA ILE A 191 9.02 9.05 -22.65
C ILE A 191 8.47 9.08 -24.07
N ARG A 192 8.31 7.92 -24.74
CA ARG A 192 7.73 7.85 -26.08
C ARG A 192 6.25 8.24 -26.12
N VAL A 193 5.52 7.96 -25.05
CA VAL A 193 4.08 8.25 -24.93
C VAL A 193 3.83 9.71 -24.57
N ASP A 194 4.55 10.25 -23.58
CA ASP A 194 4.35 11.63 -23.12
C ASP A 194 5.60 12.17 -22.39
N GLU A 195 6.51 12.77 -23.17
CA GLU A 195 7.74 13.36 -22.67
C GLU A 195 7.51 14.56 -21.73
N ALA A 196 6.47 15.35 -21.98
CA ALA A 196 6.16 16.55 -21.20
C ALA A 196 5.70 16.18 -19.79
N ALA A 197 4.82 15.18 -19.68
CA ALA A 197 4.40 14.64 -18.39
C ALA A 197 5.56 14.01 -17.60
N VAL A 198 6.51 13.35 -18.28
CA VAL A 198 7.73 12.83 -17.64
C VAL A 198 8.55 13.96 -17.02
N ALA A 199 8.77 15.06 -17.76
CA ALA A 199 9.53 16.21 -17.29
C ALA A 199 8.88 16.86 -16.06
N MET A 200 7.56 17.05 -16.07
CA MET A 200 6.81 17.63 -14.94
C MET A 200 6.94 16.79 -13.65
N ARG A 201 7.04 15.46 -13.78
CA ARG A 201 7.23 14.56 -12.63
C ARG A 201 8.63 14.63 -12.02
N TRP A 202 9.67 14.94 -12.82
CA TRP A 202 11.04 15.07 -12.30
C TRP A 202 11.22 16.24 -11.33
N CYS A 203 10.37 17.26 -11.42
CA CYS A 203 10.40 18.44 -10.56
C CYS A 203 9.82 18.19 -9.15
N HIS A 204 9.15 17.06 -8.93
CA HIS A 204 8.44 16.77 -7.68
C HIS A 204 9.22 15.80 -6.78
N SER A 205 9.74 16.32 -5.66
CA SER A 205 10.45 15.53 -4.66
C SER A 205 9.53 15.06 -3.53
N ILE A 206 9.52 13.75 -3.26
CA ILE A 206 8.76 13.15 -2.15
C ILE A 206 9.67 13.04 -0.93
N ARG A 207 9.35 13.77 0.14
CA ARG A 207 9.96 13.58 1.47
C ARG A 207 9.57 12.22 2.04
N ARG A 208 10.55 11.49 2.59
CA ARG A 208 10.42 10.13 3.14
C ARG A 208 10.53 10.16 4.66
N ARG A 209 9.78 9.31 5.35
CA ARG A 209 9.72 9.24 6.82
C ARG A 209 9.76 7.78 7.31
N VAL A 210 10.17 7.59 8.56
CA VAL A 210 10.27 6.28 9.22
C VAL A 210 9.03 6.06 10.08
N TYR A 211 8.37 4.93 9.86
CA TYR A 211 7.18 4.47 10.58
C TYR A 211 7.42 3.01 10.97
N ASN A 212 6.97 2.60 12.15
CA ASN A 212 7.08 1.20 12.55
C ASN A 212 5.84 0.69 13.28
N VAL A 213 5.43 -0.54 12.97
CA VAL A 213 4.41 -1.34 13.66
C VAL A 213 4.82 -2.80 13.59
N ALA A 214 4.31 -3.64 14.50
CA ALA A 214 4.79 -5.01 14.71
C ALA A 214 4.72 -5.95 13.49
N GLY A 215 3.81 -5.71 12.55
CA GLY A 215 3.67 -6.47 11.31
C GLY A 215 2.30 -6.26 10.65
N PRO A 216 1.99 -7.01 9.59
CA PRO A 216 0.68 -6.94 8.93
C PRO A 216 -0.45 -7.15 9.93
N ASN A 217 -1.59 -6.51 9.69
CA ASN A 217 -2.77 -6.57 10.56
C ASN A 217 -2.53 -6.09 12.00
N SER A 218 -1.38 -5.50 12.32
CA SER A 218 -1.13 -4.95 13.66
C SER A 218 -1.89 -3.64 13.87
N LEU A 219 -1.97 -2.80 12.83
CA LEU A 219 -2.70 -1.54 12.85
C LEU A 219 -3.18 -1.20 11.45
N TRP A 220 -4.49 -1.09 11.25
CA TRP A 220 -5.04 -0.49 10.04
C TRP A 220 -5.35 0.99 10.28
N HIS A 221 -5.08 1.82 9.29
CA HIS A 221 -5.41 3.24 9.26
C HIS A 221 -6.63 3.41 8.35
N ILE A 222 -7.74 3.90 8.88
CA ILE A 222 -8.98 4.13 8.12
C ILE A 222 -9.33 5.62 8.12
N ASP A 223 -9.95 6.09 7.05
CA ASP A 223 -10.31 7.50 6.90
C ASP A 223 -11.34 7.71 5.78
N GLY A 224 -12.06 8.83 5.86
CA GLY A 224 -12.91 9.34 4.79
C GLY A 224 -12.20 10.44 4.01
N ASN A 225 -12.00 10.25 2.71
CA ASN A 225 -11.45 11.26 1.84
C ASN A 225 -12.56 12.16 1.28
N HIS A 226 -12.41 13.47 1.49
CA HIS A 226 -13.38 14.50 1.10
C HIS A 226 -12.95 15.33 -0.12
N LYS A 227 -11.96 14.89 -0.91
CA LYS A 227 -11.47 15.67 -2.07
C LYS A 227 -12.53 15.90 -3.15
N LEU A 228 -13.57 15.08 -3.21
CA LEU A 228 -14.70 15.23 -4.13
C LEU A 228 -16.01 15.61 -3.41
N ILE A 229 -15.94 16.08 -2.17
CA ILE A 229 -17.13 16.34 -1.33
C ILE A 229 -18.02 17.46 -1.90
N ARG A 230 -17.43 18.42 -2.64
CA ARG A 230 -18.18 19.49 -3.34
C ARG A 230 -19.26 18.92 -4.27
N TRP A 231 -18.98 17.77 -4.88
CA TRP A 231 -19.90 17.06 -5.78
C TRP A 231 -20.64 15.91 -5.09
N GLY A 232 -20.61 15.85 -3.76
CA GLY A 232 -21.30 14.85 -2.96
C GLY A 232 -20.64 13.46 -2.93
N PHE A 233 -19.38 13.34 -3.33
CA PHE A 233 -18.65 12.07 -3.26
C PHE A 233 -17.74 12.01 -2.03
N VAL A 234 -17.81 10.89 -1.32
CA VAL A 234 -16.93 10.53 -0.20
C VAL A 234 -16.25 9.20 -0.54
N ILE A 235 -14.95 9.10 -0.30
CA ILE A 235 -14.21 7.84 -0.51
C ILE A 235 -13.76 7.32 0.83
N HIS A 236 -14.27 6.17 1.25
CA HIS A 236 -13.81 5.47 2.45
C HIS A 236 -12.65 4.57 2.10
N GLY A 237 -11.57 4.63 2.88
CA GLY A 237 -10.39 3.79 2.64
C GLY A 237 -9.82 3.18 3.90
N GLY A 238 -9.06 2.11 3.70
CA GLY A 238 -8.25 1.47 4.72
C GLY A 238 -6.89 1.07 4.16
N ILE A 239 -5.85 1.27 4.97
CA ILE A 239 -4.49 0.83 4.65
C ILE A 239 -3.85 0.12 5.84
N ASP A 240 -3.16 -0.99 5.56
CA ASP A 240 -2.34 -1.68 6.56
C ASP A 240 -1.08 -0.86 6.90
N GLY A 241 -0.90 -0.63 8.19
CA GLY A 241 0.17 0.20 8.75
C GLY A 241 1.56 -0.42 8.62
N PHE A 242 1.71 -1.71 8.36
CA PHE A 242 3.03 -2.32 8.13
C PHE A 242 3.37 -2.35 6.64
N SER A 243 2.56 -3.09 5.90
CA SER A 243 2.80 -3.46 4.51
C SER A 243 2.47 -2.35 3.50
N ARG A 244 1.71 -1.33 3.90
CA ARG A 244 1.06 -0.35 3.00
C ARG A 244 0.00 -0.99 2.09
N MET A 245 -0.47 -2.20 2.38
CA MET A 245 -1.54 -2.84 1.63
C MET A 245 -2.80 -1.97 1.71
N CYS A 246 -3.33 -1.55 0.57
CA CYS A 246 -4.63 -0.92 0.51
C CYS A 246 -5.70 -2.03 0.63
N VAL A 247 -6.34 -2.09 1.80
CA VAL A 247 -7.25 -3.19 2.18
C VAL A 247 -8.67 -2.97 1.65
N PHE A 248 -9.10 -1.72 1.53
CA PHE A 248 -10.34 -1.35 0.83
C PHE A 248 -10.33 0.11 0.37
N LEU A 249 -11.07 0.39 -0.70
CA LEU A 249 -11.45 1.72 -1.18
C LEU A 249 -12.89 1.63 -1.68
N GLN A 250 -13.76 2.47 -1.14
CA GLN A 250 -15.18 2.47 -1.47
C GLN A 250 -15.66 3.89 -1.73
N ALA A 251 -16.15 4.15 -2.95
CA ALA A 251 -16.87 5.37 -3.28
C ALA A 251 -18.28 5.32 -2.68
N ALA A 252 -18.73 6.45 -2.14
CA ALA A 252 -20.04 6.64 -1.56
C ALA A 252 -20.56 8.05 -1.85
N THR A 253 -21.87 8.22 -1.83
CA THR A 253 -22.56 9.52 -1.93
C THR A 253 -23.01 10.06 -0.58
N ASN A 254 -22.52 9.46 0.50
CA ASN A 254 -22.82 9.84 1.87
C ASN A 254 -21.63 9.53 2.77
N ASN A 255 -21.59 10.17 3.93
CA ASN A 255 -20.58 9.97 4.98
C ASN A 255 -21.10 9.05 6.10
N LYS A 256 -22.11 8.19 5.85
CA LYS A 256 -22.74 7.40 6.91
C LYS A 256 -21.79 6.36 7.49
N ALA A 257 -21.86 6.17 8.80
CA ALA A 257 -21.06 5.17 9.50
C ALA A 257 -21.29 3.73 9.01
N THR A 258 -22.50 3.45 8.53
CA THR A 258 -22.88 2.15 7.95
C THR A 258 -22.08 1.83 6.69
N THR A 259 -21.80 2.84 5.86
CA THR A 259 -21.03 2.67 4.62
C THR A 259 -19.56 2.35 4.93
N MET A 260 -18.94 3.12 5.82
CA MET A 260 -17.58 2.83 6.31
C MET A 260 -17.49 1.44 6.94
N THR A 261 -18.45 1.07 7.78
CA THR A 261 -18.47 -0.23 8.46
C THR A 261 -18.58 -1.39 7.47
N LYS A 262 -19.43 -1.27 6.44
CA LYS A 262 -19.54 -2.27 5.37
C LYS A 262 -18.22 -2.42 4.61
N ALA A 263 -17.62 -1.31 4.17
CA ALA A 263 -16.35 -1.33 3.45
C ALA A 263 -15.22 -1.97 4.29
N PHE A 264 -15.17 -1.63 5.58
CA PHE A 264 -14.24 -2.23 6.54
C PHE A 264 -14.45 -3.75 6.65
N MET A 265 -15.69 -4.20 6.83
CA MET A 265 -16.00 -5.64 6.94
C MET A 265 -15.66 -6.41 5.66
N THR A 266 -15.90 -5.84 4.48
CA THR A 266 -15.45 -6.45 3.22
C THR A 266 -13.93 -6.59 3.19
N GLY A 267 -13.20 -5.57 3.65
CA GLY A 267 -11.75 -5.63 3.78
C GLY A 267 -11.28 -6.73 4.73
N THR A 268 -11.92 -6.88 5.89
CA THR A 268 -11.54 -7.92 6.87
C THR A 268 -11.83 -9.34 6.40
N GLN A 269 -12.84 -9.54 5.54
CA GLN A 269 -13.08 -10.84 4.89
C GLN A 269 -11.93 -11.25 3.97
N CYS A 270 -11.31 -10.30 3.28
CA CYS A 270 -10.20 -10.55 2.36
C CYS A 270 -8.83 -10.67 3.06
N TYR A 271 -8.58 -9.84 4.06
CA TYR A 271 -7.25 -9.68 4.66
C TYR A 271 -7.16 -10.11 6.13
N GLY A 272 -8.26 -10.57 6.72
CA GLY A 272 -8.37 -10.85 8.15
C GLY A 272 -8.70 -9.60 8.97
N VAL A 273 -9.13 -9.80 10.21
CA VAL A 273 -9.43 -8.70 11.13
C VAL A 273 -8.10 -8.17 11.71
N PRO A 274 -7.86 -6.86 11.72
CA PRO A 274 -6.66 -6.33 12.36
C PRO A 274 -6.71 -6.47 13.89
N SER A 275 -5.55 -6.39 14.54
CA SER A 275 -5.42 -6.30 15.99
C SER A 275 -5.93 -4.95 16.51
N ARG A 276 -5.65 -3.87 15.78
CA ARG A 276 -6.07 -2.49 16.12
C ARG A 276 -6.44 -1.72 14.85
N VAL A 277 -7.33 -0.76 14.99
CA VAL A 277 -7.67 0.21 13.94
C VAL A 277 -7.45 1.61 14.47
N ARG A 278 -6.82 2.48 13.68
CA ARG A 278 -6.73 3.92 13.95
C ARG A 278 -7.65 4.68 13.00
N SER A 279 -8.35 5.66 13.55
CA SER A 279 -9.16 6.61 12.81
C SER A 279 -9.05 8.02 13.39
N ASN A 280 -9.45 9.01 12.60
CA ASN A 280 -9.78 10.35 13.09
C ASN A 280 -10.99 10.32 14.05
N HIS A 281 -11.21 11.41 14.77
CA HIS A 281 -12.44 11.63 15.53
C HIS A 281 -13.59 11.95 14.57
N GLY A 282 -14.35 10.93 14.17
CA GLY A 282 -15.51 11.06 13.29
C GLY A 282 -16.63 10.11 13.69
N LEU A 283 -17.87 10.56 13.60
CA LEU A 283 -19.04 9.71 13.86
C LEU A 283 -19.16 8.59 12.82
N GLU A 284 -18.58 8.76 11.63
CA GLU A 284 -18.56 7.75 10.56
C GLU A 284 -17.81 6.47 10.95
N ASN A 285 -16.93 6.50 11.97
CA ASN A 285 -16.11 5.35 12.33
C ASN A 285 -16.64 4.58 13.56
N THR A 286 -17.77 5.03 14.12
CA THR A 286 -18.38 4.45 15.33
C THR A 286 -18.73 2.97 15.16
N GLY A 287 -19.27 2.58 14.01
CA GLY A 287 -19.61 1.18 13.70
C GLY A 287 -18.37 0.27 13.62
N VAL A 288 -17.25 0.76 13.06
CA VAL A 288 -15.97 0.05 13.06
C VAL A 288 -15.44 -0.11 14.49
N GLY A 289 -15.53 0.96 15.30
CA GLY A 289 -15.15 0.91 16.71
C GLY A 289 -15.92 -0.17 17.48
N ALA A 290 -17.25 -0.22 17.32
CA ALA A 290 -18.09 -1.24 17.94
C ALA A 290 -17.72 -2.66 17.48
N PHE A 291 -17.52 -2.86 16.17
CA PHE A 291 -17.08 -4.14 15.61
C PHE A 291 -15.74 -4.59 16.21
N MET A 292 -14.75 -3.70 16.27
CA MET A 292 -13.41 -4.01 16.78
C MET A 292 -13.40 -4.32 18.27
N VAL A 293 -14.20 -3.60 19.07
CA VAL A 293 -14.35 -3.89 20.51
C VAL A 293 -15.02 -5.24 20.70
N ALA A 294 -16.03 -5.59 19.89
CA ALA A 294 -16.70 -6.88 19.97
C ALA A 294 -15.77 -8.05 19.59
N HIS A 295 -14.95 -7.90 18.54
CA HIS A 295 -14.09 -8.98 18.03
C HIS A 295 -12.77 -9.12 18.81
N ARG A 296 -12.14 -8.01 19.19
CA ARG A 296 -10.81 -8.00 19.83
C ARG A 296 -10.85 -7.77 21.33
N GLY A 297 -11.99 -7.35 21.87
CA GLY A 297 -12.19 -7.09 23.30
C GLY A 297 -12.02 -5.61 23.67
N PRO A 298 -12.67 -5.16 24.76
CA PRO A 298 -12.60 -3.79 25.25
C PRO A 298 -11.26 -3.49 25.95
N ARG A 299 -10.95 -2.19 26.14
CA ARG A 299 -9.86 -1.68 27.01
C ARG A 299 -8.40 -2.05 26.65
N ARG A 300 -8.13 -2.53 25.43
CA ARG A 300 -6.76 -2.83 24.91
C ARG A 300 -6.28 -1.94 23.76
N GLY A 301 -7.03 -0.88 23.48
CA GLY A 301 -6.82 -0.02 22.30
C GLY A 301 -7.17 -0.70 20.97
N SER A 302 -8.22 -1.55 20.94
CA SER A 302 -8.70 -2.20 19.69
C SER A 302 -9.13 -1.18 18.63
N PHE A 303 -9.60 -0.01 19.07
CA PHE A 303 -9.89 1.13 18.23
C PHE A 303 -9.22 2.37 18.84
N ILE A 304 -8.37 3.04 18.06
CA ILE A 304 -7.59 4.21 18.46
C ILE A 304 -8.17 5.42 17.72
N THR A 305 -8.80 6.32 18.46
CA THR A 305 -9.19 7.64 17.95
C THR A 305 -8.11 8.65 18.26
N GLY A 306 -7.65 9.38 17.26
CA GLY A 306 -6.69 10.46 17.46
C GLY A 306 -6.88 11.58 16.44
N ARG A 307 -6.04 12.62 16.55
CA ARG A 307 -5.99 13.70 15.57
C ARG A 307 -5.67 13.15 14.17
N SER A 308 -6.23 13.76 13.12
CA SER A 308 -5.99 13.39 11.71
C SER A 308 -4.49 13.32 11.37
N VAL A 309 -3.67 14.16 12.01
CA VAL A 309 -2.19 14.17 11.87
C VAL A 309 -1.50 12.88 12.31
N HIS A 310 -2.18 12.00 13.05
CA HIS A 310 -1.68 10.69 13.46
C HIS A 310 -2.05 9.56 12.49
N ASN A 311 -2.96 9.82 11.54
CA ASN A 311 -3.43 8.86 10.52
C ASN A 311 -2.55 8.90 9.26
N GLN A 312 -1.24 9.10 9.42
CA GLN A 312 -0.34 9.55 8.35
C GLN A 312 -0.25 8.59 7.15
N ARG A 313 -0.50 7.30 7.38
CA ARG A 313 -0.35 6.27 6.34
C ARG A 313 -1.44 6.35 5.29
N ILE A 314 -2.69 6.52 5.72
CA ILE A 314 -3.79 6.72 4.78
C ILE A 314 -3.72 8.11 4.16
N GLU A 315 -3.26 9.11 4.91
CA GLU A 315 -3.05 10.47 4.39
C GLU A 315 -2.02 10.56 3.28
N ARG A 316 -0.92 9.80 3.41
CA ARG A 316 0.06 9.69 2.34
C ARG A 316 -0.53 9.02 1.11
N MET A 317 -1.31 7.96 1.29
CA MET A 317 -1.99 7.25 0.22
C MET A 317 -3.00 8.14 -0.49
N TRP A 318 -3.74 9.00 0.23
CA TRP A 318 -4.66 9.98 -0.36
C TRP A 318 -4.00 10.94 -1.34
N ARG A 319 -2.77 11.37 -1.06
CA ARG A 319 -2.00 12.18 -2.02
C ARG A 319 -1.70 11.42 -3.31
N ASP A 320 -1.34 10.14 -3.20
CA ASP A 320 -1.04 9.31 -4.36
C ASP A 320 -2.33 8.90 -5.11
N LEU A 321 -3.44 8.66 -4.41
CA LEU A 321 -4.75 8.41 -5.01
C LEU A 321 -5.26 9.62 -5.78
N PHE A 322 -5.10 10.83 -5.22
CA PHE A 322 -5.49 12.05 -5.91
C PHE A 322 -4.70 12.21 -7.20
N ALA A 323 -3.37 12.11 -7.14
CA ALA A 323 -2.56 12.15 -8.36
C ALA A 323 -2.95 11.03 -9.33
N SER A 324 -3.13 9.80 -8.87
CA SER A 324 -3.25 8.63 -9.76
C SER A 324 -4.66 8.36 -10.29
N ALA A 325 -5.72 8.94 -9.70
CA ALA A 325 -7.09 8.65 -10.09
C ALA A 325 -8.06 9.82 -9.90
N THR A 326 -8.14 10.40 -8.69
CA THR A 326 -9.27 11.30 -8.38
C THR A 326 -9.12 12.73 -8.88
N ASN A 327 -7.92 13.14 -9.30
CA ASN A 327 -7.68 14.41 -10.00
C ASN A 327 -8.47 14.52 -11.31
N VAL A 328 -8.64 13.42 -12.04
CA VAL A 328 -9.39 13.39 -13.31
C VAL A 328 -10.84 13.79 -13.07
N PHE A 329 -11.50 13.16 -12.11
CA PHE A 329 -12.89 13.49 -11.74
C PHE A 329 -13.00 14.90 -11.15
N HIS A 330 -12.03 15.32 -10.33
CA HIS A 330 -12.02 16.68 -9.81
C HIS A 330 -11.96 17.71 -10.93
N GLY A 331 -11.05 17.56 -11.90
CA GLY A 331 -10.96 18.47 -13.04
C GLY A 331 -12.21 18.44 -13.93
N LEU A 332 -12.74 17.24 -14.18
CA LEU A 332 -13.94 17.03 -14.98
C LEU A 332 -15.17 17.73 -14.36
N PHE A 333 -15.42 17.51 -13.07
CA PHE A 333 -16.58 18.09 -12.41
C PHE A 333 -16.45 19.60 -12.23
N SER A 334 -15.23 20.11 -12.00
CA SER A 334 -14.96 21.55 -12.03
C SER A 334 -15.32 22.15 -13.39
N HIS A 335 -14.93 21.50 -14.49
CA HIS A 335 -15.24 21.96 -15.83
C HIS A 335 -16.76 21.95 -16.14
N LEU A 336 -17.48 20.91 -15.71
CA LEU A 336 -18.94 20.84 -15.87
C LEU A 336 -19.66 21.95 -15.09
N GLU A 337 -19.16 22.30 -13.89
CA GLU A 337 -19.69 23.41 -13.10
C GLU A 337 -19.40 24.76 -13.77
N GLU A 338 -18.15 25.00 -14.19
CA GLU A 338 -17.72 26.25 -14.84
C GLU A 338 -18.40 26.51 -16.18
N SER A 339 -18.72 25.45 -16.93
CA SER A 339 -19.45 25.53 -18.21
C SER A 339 -20.97 25.65 -18.03
N GLY A 340 -21.48 25.58 -16.80
CA GLY A 340 -22.91 25.66 -16.51
C GLY A 340 -23.71 24.39 -16.85
N GLN A 341 -23.03 23.29 -17.18
CA GLN A 341 -23.66 22.00 -17.48
C GLN A 341 -24.06 21.22 -16.20
N LEU A 342 -23.37 21.47 -15.09
CA LEU A 342 -23.66 20.90 -13.78
C LEU A 342 -24.07 22.00 -12.80
N ASP A 343 -25.32 21.96 -12.35
CA ASP A 343 -25.84 22.79 -11.27
C ASP A 343 -25.92 21.96 -9.98
N LEU A 344 -25.09 22.31 -9.00
CA LEU A 344 -25.05 21.62 -7.70
C LEU A 344 -26.30 21.89 -6.84
N THR A 345 -27.06 22.93 -7.15
CA THR A 345 -28.33 23.24 -6.48
C THR A 345 -29.50 22.45 -7.05
N ASN A 346 -29.33 21.88 -8.25
CA ASN A 346 -30.35 21.07 -8.90
C ASN A 346 -30.24 19.59 -8.47
N PRO A 347 -31.23 19.04 -7.74
CA PRO A 347 -31.19 17.66 -7.27
C PRO A 347 -31.20 16.63 -8.41
N VAL A 348 -31.79 16.95 -9.57
CA VAL A 348 -31.78 16.07 -10.75
C VAL A 348 -30.36 15.97 -11.31
N HIS A 349 -29.65 17.09 -11.44
CA HIS A 349 -28.26 17.08 -11.91
C HIS A 349 -27.36 16.31 -10.94
N MET A 350 -27.51 16.52 -9.63
CA MET A 350 -26.76 15.79 -8.62
C MET A 350 -27.04 14.28 -8.65
N TRP A 351 -28.31 13.89 -8.86
CA TRP A 351 -28.66 12.48 -8.99
C TRP A 351 -28.06 11.86 -10.26
N CYS A 352 -28.19 12.52 -11.41
CA CYS A 352 -27.62 12.07 -12.68
C CYS A 352 -26.09 11.94 -12.58
N LEU A 353 -25.44 12.90 -11.93
CA LEU A 353 -24.00 12.88 -11.67
C LEU A 353 -23.62 11.65 -10.84
N HIS A 354 -24.33 11.39 -9.73
CA HIS A 354 -24.07 10.23 -8.88
C HIS A 354 -24.34 8.90 -9.60
N HIS A 355 -25.45 8.81 -10.32
CA HIS A 355 -25.83 7.61 -11.08
C HIS A 355 -24.75 7.21 -12.11
N VAL A 356 -24.24 8.20 -12.87
CA VAL A 356 -23.25 7.98 -13.93
C VAL A 356 -21.84 7.79 -13.37
N PHE A 357 -21.45 8.57 -12.36
CA PHE A 357 -20.04 8.64 -11.94
C PHE A 357 -19.70 7.81 -10.71
N VAL A 358 -20.63 7.39 -9.85
CA VAL A 358 -20.29 6.47 -8.73
C VAL A 358 -19.64 5.18 -9.25
N PRO A 359 -20.19 4.47 -10.26
CA PRO A 359 -19.56 3.27 -10.80
C PRO A 359 -18.19 3.56 -11.45
N ARG A 360 -18.04 4.71 -12.12
CA ARG A 360 -16.78 5.12 -12.77
C ARG A 360 -15.69 5.42 -11.77
N VAL A 361 -16.01 6.20 -10.73
CA VAL A 361 -15.10 6.49 -9.62
C VAL A 361 -14.71 5.17 -8.96
N GLN A 362 -15.65 4.28 -8.66
CA GLN A 362 -15.35 2.98 -8.06
C GLN A 362 -14.39 2.15 -8.93
N ARG A 363 -14.62 2.06 -10.25
CA ARG A 363 -13.69 1.38 -11.17
C ARG A 363 -12.28 1.96 -11.11
N ALA A 364 -12.15 3.29 -11.10
CA ALA A 364 -10.85 3.94 -10.96
C ALA A 364 -10.17 3.65 -9.60
N LEU A 365 -10.95 3.56 -8.51
CA LEU A 365 -10.45 3.17 -7.20
C LEU A 365 -9.96 1.72 -7.18
N ASP A 366 -10.69 0.80 -7.83
CA ASP A 366 -10.32 -0.62 -7.92
C ASP A 366 -9.01 -0.79 -8.70
N ILE A 367 -8.92 -0.15 -9.88
CA ILE A 367 -7.70 -0.12 -10.70
C ILE A 367 -6.52 0.45 -9.89
N PHE A 368 -6.72 1.58 -9.19
CA PHE A 368 -5.70 2.16 -8.33
C PHE A 368 -5.27 1.19 -7.23
N ARG A 369 -6.21 0.54 -6.53
CA ARG A 369 -5.91 -0.41 -5.45
C ARG A 369 -5.08 -1.58 -5.93
N GLU A 370 -5.44 -2.17 -7.08
CA GLU A 370 -4.72 -3.29 -7.68
C GLU A 370 -3.29 -2.92 -8.07
N GLY A 371 -3.13 -1.77 -8.76
CA GLY A 371 -1.82 -1.24 -9.13
C GLY A 371 -0.99 -0.87 -7.90
N TRP A 372 -1.61 -0.24 -6.90
CA TRP A 372 -0.99 0.11 -5.63
C TRP A 372 -0.48 -1.13 -4.89
N ASN A 373 -1.28 -2.18 -4.76
CA ASN A 373 -0.85 -3.38 -4.03
C ASN A 373 0.28 -4.14 -4.73
N CYS A 374 0.50 -3.88 -6.03
CA CYS A 374 1.57 -4.43 -6.85
C CYS A 374 2.78 -3.50 -7.04
N HIS A 375 2.70 -2.22 -6.67
CA HIS A 375 3.79 -1.27 -6.93
C HIS A 375 4.98 -1.49 -6.00
N ARG A 376 6.20 -1.17 -6.47
CA ARG A 376 7.43 -1.35 -5.68
C ARG A 376 7.69 -0.16 -4.76
N LEU A 377 7.84 -0.44 -3.46
CA LEU A 377 8.19 0.57 -2.46
C LEU A 377 9.71 0.71 -2.33
N SER A 378 10.25 1.92 -2.51
CA SER A 378 11.71 2.17 -2.37
C SER A 378 12.19 2.01 -0.94
N SER A 379 11.38 2.46 0.03
CA SER A 379 11.69 2.31 1.45
C SER A 379 11.83 0.84 1.84
N GLU A 380 11.16 -0.04 1.11
CA GLU A 380 11.09 -1.47 1.40
C GLU A 380 11.91 -2.33 0.43
N ARG A 381 13.02 -1.77 -0.08
CA ARG A 381 13.98 -2.44 -0.99
C ARG A 381 13.31 -2.98 -2.26
N GLY A 382 12.26 -2.30 -2.71
CA GLY A 382 11.52 -2.64 -3.93
C GLY A 382 10.56 -3.81 -3.77
N ARG A 383 10.23 -4.22 -2.54
CA ARG A 383 9.09 -5.10 -2.24
C ARG A 383 7.77 -4.36 -2.49
N THR A 384 6.75 -5.12 -2.87
CA THR A 384 5.39 -4.59 -3.05
C THR A 384 4.61 -4.67 -1.74
N PRO A 385 3.53 -3.88 -1.56
CA PRO A 385 2.64 -4.06 -0.42
C PRO A 385 2.14 -5.51 -0.25
N THR A 386 1.78 -6.17 -1.35
CA THR A 386 1.42 -7.59 -1.36
C THR A 386 2.53 -8.50 -0.81
N GLN A 387 3.77 -8.28 -1.25
CA GLN A 387 4.90 -9.08 -0.76
C GLN A 387 5.17 -8.85 0.73
N LEU A 388 5.08 -7.61 1.19
CA LEU A 388 5.28 -7.28 2.61
C LEU A 388 4.18 -7.88 3.49
N PHE A 389 2.94 -7.86 3.00
CA PHE A 389 1.81 -8.46 3.70
C PHE A 389 1.99 -9.98 3.82
N ILE A 390 2.22 -10.68 2.72
CA ILE A 390 2.42 -12.15 2.71
C ILE A 390 3.64 -12.53 3.56
N GLU A 391 4.78 -11.86 3.36
CA GLU A 391 6.01 -12.13 4.10
C GLU A 391 5.81 -11.93 5.60
N GLY A 392 5.14 -10.85 6.01
CA GLY A 392 4.88 -10.57 7.42
C GLY A 392 3.90 -11.58 8.03
N MET A 393 2.83 -11.94 7.32
CA MET A 393 1.86 -12.94 7.77
C MET A 393 2.53 -14.31 7.97
N MET A 394 3.37 -14.75 7.03
CA MET A 394 4.09 -16.03 7.14
C MET A 394 5.11 -16.03 8.28
N ARG A 395 5.76 -14.89 8.56
CA ARG A 395 6.71 -14.76 9.68
C ARG A 395 6.00 -14.78 11.03
N GLN A 396 4.86 -14.11 11.14
CA GLN A 396 4.12 -13.95 12.40
C GLN A 396 3.25 -15.17 12.77
N ALA A 397 2.86 -16.01 11.80
CA ALA A 397 2.12 -17.24 12.05
C ALA A 397 2.85 -18.26 12.97
N GLY A 398 4.16 -18.11 13.16
CA GLY A 398 4.95 -18.91 14.12
C GLY A 398 5.20 -18.24 15.49
N GLN A 399 4.72 -17.00 15.69
CA GLN A 399 5.07 -16.15 16.83
C GLN A 399 3.86 -15.70 17.69
N GLY A 400 2.67 -16.32 17.52
CA GLY A 400 1.50 -16.06 18.39
C GLY A 400 0.98 -14.62 18.38
N HIS A 401 1.08 -13.91 17.24
CA HIS A 401 0.56 -12.55 17.11
C HIS A 401 -0.94 -12.53 16.78
N ARG A 402 -1.75 -11.94 17.68
CA ARG A 402 -3.23 -11.95 17.65
C ARG A 402 -3.91 -11.43 16.38
N GLY A 403 -3.22 -10.65 15.54
CA GLY A 403 -3.73 -10.23 14.22
C GLY A 403 -3.91 -11.40 13.24
N ILE A 404 -3.40 -12.58 13.61
CA ILE A 404 -3.44 -13.84 12.85
C ILE A 404 -4.20 -14.93 13.65
N ASP A 405 -4.37 -14.78 14.97
CA ASP A 405 -5.00 -15.78 15.86
C ASP A 405 -6.50 -16.03 15.61
N ASP A 406 -7.15 -15.28 14.71
CA ASP A 406 -8.51 -15.66 14.26
C ASP A 406 -8.50 -17.00 13.48
N MET A 407 -7.33 -17.64 13.28
CA MET A 407 -7.22 -19.01 12.79
C MET A 407 -6.81 -20.07 13.84
N VAL A 408 -6.28 -19.74 15.04
CA VAL A 408 -5.95 -20.75 16.09
C VAL A 408 -5.87 -20.13 17.52
N PHE A 409 -6.88 -20.43 18.37
CA PHE A 409 -6.92 -20.41 19.86
C PHE A 409 -6.47 -19.18 20.71
N ARG A 410 -6.90 -19.15 21.98
CA ARG A 410 -7.28 -17.99 22.83
C ARG A 410 -6.24 -17.60 23.93
N ALA A 411 -6.12 -16.28 24.21
CA ALA A 411 -5.76 -15.56 25.47
C ALA A 411 -4.28 -15.58 26.00
N PRO A 412 -3.82 -14.68 26.93
CA PRO A 412 -4.51 -13.64 27.74
C PRO A 412 -3.89 -12.20 27.67
N GLU A 413 -4.36 -11.31 28.54
CA GLU A 413 -4.27 -9.83 28.59
C GLU A 413 -2.87 -9.25 28.90
N GLU A 414 -2.51 -8.13 28.27
CA GLU A 414 -1.40 -7.26 28.71
C GLU A 414 -1.77 -5.78 28.66
N ALA A 415 -1.09 -5.01 29.51
CA ALA A 415 -1.54 -3.85 30.25
C ALA A 415 -1.79 -2.54 29.47
N ILE A 416 -2.49 -1.64 30.17
CA ILE A 416 -2.90 -0.29 29.80
C ILE A 416 -1.63 0.58 29.60
N GLN A 417 -1.22 0.78 28.36
CA GLN A 417 -0.32 1.87 27.94
C GLN A 417 -1.15 2.90 27.17
N ASP A 418 -0.72 4.16 27.17
CA ASP A 418 -1.34 5.19 26.33
C ASP A 418 -1.19 4.80 24.85
N HIS A 419 -2.25 4.22 24.29
CA HIS A 419 -2.25 3.67 22.94
C HIS A 419 -2.33 4.76 21.86
N THR A 420 -2.48 6.03 22.25
CA THR A 420 -2.59 7.13 21.29
C THR A 420 -1.32 7.26 20.44
N GLU A 421 -0.14 6.98 21.02
CA GLU A 421 1.16 7.12 20.36
C GLU A 421 1.56 5.96 19.41
N TYR A 422 0.85 4.82 19.47
CA TYR A 422 1.25 3.60 18.78
C TYR A 422 1.24 3.74 17.25
N GLY A 423 2.39 3.69 16.57
CA GLY A 423 2.45 3.78 15.11
C GLY A 423 2.13 5.18 14.58
N ILE A 424 2.76 6.21 15.16
CA ILE A 424 2.84 7.59 14.66
C ILE A 424 4.26 7.81 14.06
N ASP A 425 4.43 8.68 13.06
CA ASP A 425 5.77 9.15 12.64
C ASP A 425 6.22 10.34 13.50
N ASP A 426 7.44 10.31 14.06
CA ASP A 426 7.95 11.27 15.06
C ASP A 426 8.31 12.68 14.52
N GLU A 427 8.19 12.93 13.20
CA GLU A 427 8.64 14.19 12.55
C GLU A 427 7.56 14.80 11.63
N VAL A 428 6.44 15.26 12.20
CA VAL A 428 5.36 15.90 11.43
C VAL A 428 5.37 17.42 11.61
N GLU A 429 5.83 18.15 10.58
CA GLU A 429 5.25 19.48 10.29
C GLU A 429 3.90 19.27 9.58
N VAL A 430 2.85 19.81 10.19
CA VAL A 430 1.45 19.65 9.77
C VAL A 430 1.05 20.88 8.95
N ALA A 431 0.62 20.67 7.70
CA ALA A 431 -0.14 21.69 6.99
C ALA A 431 -1.54 21.78 7.61
N PRO A 432 -2.08 22.98 7.90
CA PRO A 432 -3.41 23.12 8.48
C PRO A 432 -4.46 22.45 7.60
N ARG A 433 -5.34 21.67 8.20
CA ARG A 433 -6.60 21.24 7.57
C ARG A 433 -7.73 22.12 8.06
N GLU A 434 -8.51 22.62 7.12
CA GLU A 434 -9.87 23.07 7.40
C GLU A 434 -10.77 21.84 7.37
N ASP A 435 -10.91 21.17 8.52
CA ASP A 435 -11.85 20.07 8.68
C ASP A 435 -13.28 20.66 8.80
N MET A 436 -13.87 21.08 7.68
CA MET A 436 -15.32 21.33 7.62
C MET A 436 -16.04 19.98 7.48
N ILE A 437 -16.60 19.50 8.60
CA ILE A 437 -17.60 18.43 8.58
C ILE A 437 -18.83 18.98 7.85
N THR A 438 -18.96 18.69 6.57
CA THR A 438 -20.18 18.90 5.80
C THR A 438 -20.89 17.56 5.70
N ASN A 439 -22.11 17.51 6.22
CA ASN A 439 -22.94 16.33 6.08
C ASN A 439 -23.36 16.24 4.60
N VAL A 440 -23.05 15.12 3.92
CA VAL A 440 -23.47 14.94 2.54
C VAL A 440 -24.91 14.45 2.54
N SER A 441 -25.84 15.29 2.09
CA SER A 441 -27.25 14.95 1.95
C SER A 441 -27.42 13.86 0.88
N ASN A 442 -28.25 12.86 1.18
CA ASN A 442 -28.65 11.88 0.17
C ASN A 442 -29.43 12.58 -0.95
N VAL A 443 -29.14 12.21 -2.20
CA VAL A 443 -29.91 12.65 -3.37
C VAL A 443 -30.82 11.51 -3.79
N ASP A 444 -32.14 11.73 -3.71
CA ASP A 444 -33.13 10.74 -4.07
C ASP A 444 -33.31 10.63 -5.59
N CYS A 445 -33.75 9.46 -6.06
CA CYS A 445 -34.01 9.24 -7.47
C CYS A 445 -35.24 10.06 -7.91
N PRO A 446 -35.13 10.91 -8.95
CA PRO A 446 -36.26 11.70 -9.43
C PRO A 446 -37.22 10.87 -10.30
N LEU A 447 -36.83 9.66 -10.73
CA LEU A 447 -37.59 8.81 -11.63
C LEU A 447 -38.43 7.78 -10.87
N ASN A 448 -39.59 7.44 -11.43
CA ASN A 448 -40.33 6.26 -11.02
C ASN A 448 -39.64 4.97 -11.52
N GLU A 449 -40.08 3.81 -11.03
CA GLU A 449 -39.45 2.52 -11.33
C GLU A 449 -39.49 2.15 -12.83
N GLN A 450 -40.53 2.54 -13.56
CA GLN A 450 -40.67 2.26 -14.99
C GLN A 450 -39.68 3.10 -15.81
N ASP A 451 -39.59 4.40 -15.51
CA ASP A 451 -38.69 5.31 -16.22
C ASP A 451 -37.23 5.07 -15.85
N PHE A 452 -36.95 4.65 -14.62
CA PHE A 452 -35.62 4.20 -14.22
C PHE A 452 -35.18 2.95 -15.00
N THR A 453 -36.11 2.00 -15.21
CA THR A 453 -35.83 0.80 -16.02
C THR A 453 -35.55 1.18 -17.49
N ARG A 454 -36.34 2.10 -18.05
CA ARG A 454 -36.13 2.63 -19.42
C ARG A 454 -34.79 3.35 -19.54
N LEU A 455 -34.43 4.19 -18.58
CA LEU A 455 -33.13 4.86 -18.54
C LEU A 455 -31.99 3.83 -18.56
N THR A 456 -32.05 2.81 -17.70
CA THR A 456 -31.00 1.79 -17.58
C THR A 456 -30.84 0.96 -18.86
N GLN A 457 -31.93 0.73 -19.59
CA GLN A 457 -31.89 0.02 -20.88
C GLN A 457 -31.34 0.88 -22.03
N THR A 458 -31.48 2.20 -21.94
CA THR A 458 -31.14 3.13 -23.03
C THR A 458 -29.76 3.74 -22.85
N LEU A 459 -29.37 4.04 -21.61
CA LEU A 459 -28.11 4.68 -21.28
C LEU A 459 -27.00 3.63 -21.19
N ASN A 460 -26.13 3.59 -22.20
CA ASN A 460 -24.88 2.85 -22.05
C ASN A 460 -23.94 3.61 -21.10
N ILE A 461 -23.73 3.06 -19.90
CA ILE A 461 -22.88 3.65 -18.86
C ILE A 461 -21.38 3.43 -19.20
N GLU A 462 -21.04 2.79 -20.31
CA GLU A 462 -19.66 2.67 -20.81
C GLU A 462 -19.48 3.58 -22.02
N SER A 463 -18.83 4.73 -21.83
CA SER A 463 -18.54 5.70 -22.89
C SER A 463 -17.07 6.07 -22.91
N ASP A 464 -16.55 6.26 -24.13
CA ASP A 464 -15.19 6.69 -24.46
C ASP A 464 -14.94 8.19 -24.16
N HIS A 465 -15.98 8.97 -23.81
CA HIS A 465 -15.89 10.41 -23.53
C HIS A 465 -15.84 10.76 -22.04
N GLN A 466 -15.14 9.94 -21.24
CA GLN A 466 -15.04 10.09 -19.78
C GLN A 466 -16.40 10.11 -19.03
N GLY A 467 -17.51 9.80 -19.71
CA GLY A 467 -18.87 9.77 -19.16
C GLY A 467 -19.64 11.07 -19.18
N VAL A 468 -19.13 12.14 -19.82
CA VAL A 468 -19.84 13.44 -19.90
C VAL A 468 -21.12 13.32 -20.74
N ASP A 469 -21.02 12.67 -21.89
CA ASP A 469 -22.14 12.33 -22.76
C ASP A 469 -23.22 11.52 -22.03
N CYS A 470 -22.84 10.51 -21.25
CA CYS A 470 -23.78 9.74 -20.43
C CYS A 470 -24.47 10.63 -19.39
N PHE A 471 -23.73 11.55 -18.77
CA PHE A 471 -24.30 12.49 -17.81
C PHE A 471 -25.31 13.43 -18.47
N LEU A 472 -24.95 14.06 -19.59
CA LEU A 472 -25.84 14.96 -20.32
C LEU A 472 -27.09 14.24 -20.83
N ALA A 473 -26.94 13.06 -21.42
CA ALA A 473 -28.06 12.23 -21.86
C ALA A 473 -28.98 11.81 -20.69
N CYS A 474 -28.40 11.53 -19.51
CA CYS A 474 -29.16 11.21 -18.30
C CYS A 474 -29.95 12.42 -17.80
N VAL A 475 -29.35 13.63 -17.82
CA VAL A 475 -30.04 14.88 -17.48
C VAL A 475 -31.18 15.18 -18.48
N GLU A 476 -30.91 15.06 -19.78
CA GLU A 476 -31.92 15.24 -20.83
C GLU A 476 -33.09 14.26 -20.66
N PHE A 477 -32.79 12.99 -20.40
CA PHE A 477 -33.82 11.99 -20.13
C PHE A 477 -34.67 12.40 -18.93
N CYS A 478 -34.06 12.68 -17.78
CA CYS A 478 -34.79 13.06 -16.56
C CYS A 478 -35.64 14.32 -16.73
N ASN A 479 -35.22 15.28 -17.56
CA ASN A 479 -36.00 16.48 -17.85
C ASN A 479 -37.15 16.23 -18.86
N SER A 480 -37.15 15.08 -19.54
CA SER A 480 -38.14 14.74 -20.58
C SER A 480 -39.33 13.92 -20.07
N VAL A 481 -39.27 13.40 -18.84
CA VAL A 481 -40.27 12.48 -18.27
C VAL A 481 -41.07 13.10 -17.13
#